data_AF-A0A5R8VG51-F1
#
_entry.id   AF-A0A5R8VG51-F1
#
_cell.length_a   1.000
_cell.length_b   1.000
_cell.length_c   1.000
_cell.angle_alpha   90.00
_cell.angle_beta   90.00
_cell.angle_gamma   90.00
#
_symmetry.space_group_name_H-M   'P 1'
#
loop_
_entity.id
_entity.type
_entity.pdbx_description
1 polymer ?
#
loop_
_entity_poly.entity_id
_entity_poly.type
_entity_poly.pdbx_seq_one_letter_code
_entity_poly.pdbx_strand_id
1 'polypeptide(L)'
;MMEMLSGASVDTFRNLVLSVAVIVGFLFLLGSRVSTPLTIAARLITAATAGTAAFAAANLAVVFYILAHLMDPRWSVGRDATLQSPELSAGPFFQPVTDTLNDILDGLTGNLNNVIALKNAFLTMPEFIIAAGWASFALVGFAIANRILSSIIEKKQMKQIDRNTQDLADIRAQIGLPAFQDTKVGAR
;
A
#
# COMPACT_ATOMS: atom_id res chain seq x y z
N MET A 1 15.18 -13.76 -6.26
CA MET A 1 14.21 -12.65 -6.19
C MET A 1 14.88 -11.27 -6.07
N MET A 2 16.00 -11.12 -5.32
CA MET A 2 16.76 -9.85 -5.25
C MET A 2 17.37 -9.41 -6.60
N GLU A 3 17.79 -10.33 -7.47
CA GLU A 3 18.33 -9.97 -8.80
C GLU A 3 17.28 -9.41 -9.77
N MET A 4 15.99 -9.74 -9.63
CA MET A 4 14.94 -9.22 -10.52
C MET A 4 14.67 -7.73 -10.32
N LEU A 5 15.06 -7.19 -9.15
CA LEU A 5 14.88 -5.78 -8.85
C LEU A 5 16.10 -4.94 -9.21
N SER A 6 17.28 -5.52 -9.50
CA SER A 6 18.52 -4.72 -9.61
C SER A 6 18.50 -3.69 -10.75
N GLY A 7 17.71 -3.92 -11.81
CA GLY A 7 17.48 -2.98 -12.93
C GLY A 7 16.10 -2.32 -12.97
N ALA A 8 15.28 -2.44 -11.92
CA ALA A 8 13.92 -1.91 -11.90
C ALA A 8 13.92 -0.36 -11.79
N SER A 9 13.22 0.29 -12.73
CA SER A 9 13.02 1.75 -12.74
C SER A 9 12.04 2.21 -11.65
N VAL A 10 12.03 3.51 -11.35
CA VAL A 10 11.02 4.11 -10.46
C VAL A 10 9.58 3.77 -10.91
N ASP A 11 9.32 3.77 -12.22
CA ASP A 11 8.02 3.37 -12.77
C ASP A 11 7.67 1.90 -12.50
N THR A 12 8.68 1.04 -12.42
CA THR A 12 8.48 -0.36 -12.04
C THR A 12 7.94 -0.46 -10.61
N PHE A 13 8.46 0.33 -9.67
CA PHE A 13 7.94 0.39 -8.30
C PHE A 13 6.51 0.94 -8.25
N ARG A 14 6.20 1.99 -9.04
CA ARG A 14 4.83 2.53 -9.13
C ARG A 14 3.84 1.47 -9.63
N ASN A 15 4.21 0.74 -10.68
CA ASN A 15 3.38 -0.35 -11.23
C ASN A 15 3.23 -1.50 -10.24
N LEU A 16 4.28 -1.84 -9.49
CA LEU A 16 4.24 -2.88 -8.46
C LEU A 16 3.24 -2.51 -7.35
N VAL A 17 3.33 -1.28 -6.84
CA VAL A 17 2.42 -0.75 -5.81
C VAL A 17 0.97 -0.83 -6.26
N LEU A 18 0.69 -0.41 -7.50
CA LEU A 18 -0.65 -0.51 -8.10
C LEU A 18 -1.10 -1.96 -8.26
N SER A 19 -0.22 -2.85 -8.71
CA SER A 19 -0.52 -4.27 -8.90
C SER A 19 -0.89 -4.94 -7.58
N VAL A 20 -0.12 -4.69 -6.51
CA VAL A 20 -0.41 -5.21 -5.17
C VAL A 20 -1.77 -4.72 -4.69
N ALA A 21 -2.05 -3.42 -4.84
CA ALA A 21 -3.33 -2.84 -4.43
C ALA A 21 -4.52 -3.47 -5.15
N VAL A 22 -4.42 -3.65 -6.48
CA VAL A 22 -5.47 -4.25 -7.31
C VAL A 22 -5.68 -5.71 -6.95
N ILE A 23 -4.60 -6.49 -6.81
CA ILE A 23 -4.69 -7.91 -6.44
C ILE A 23 -5.37 -8.06 -5.09
N VAL A 24 -4.92 -7.31 -4.07
CA VAL A 24 -5.52 -7.38 -2.73
C VAL A 24 -6.99 -6.95 -2.78
N GLY A 25 -7.32 -5.84 -3.43
CA GLY A 25 -8.72 -5.41 -3.57
C GLY A 25 -9.60 -6.45 -4.27
N PHE A 26 -9.09 -7.07 -5.33
CA PHE A 26 -9.81 -8.09 -6.09
C PHE A 26 -10.07 -9.36 -5.26
N LEU A 27 -9.13 -9.77 -4.41
CA LEU A 27 -9.33 -10.92 -3.51
C LEU A 27 -10.55 -10.72 -2.59
N PHE A 28 -10.83 -9.50 -2.14
CA PHE A 28 -12.01 -9.19 -1.32
C PHE A 28 -13.33 -9.16 -2.13
N LEU A 29 -13.25 -9.15 -3.46
CA LEU A 29 -14.39 -9.36 -4.34
C LEU A 29 -14.69 -10.84 -4.61
N LEU A 30 -13.78 -11.76 -4.24
CA LEU A 30 -13.97 -13.21 -4.37
C LEU A 30 -14.66 -13.76 -3.10
N GLY A 31 -15.74 -14.55 -3.24
CA GLY A 31 -16.60 -14.97 -2.11
C GLY A 31 -18.11 -14.83 -2.36
N SER A 32 -18.92 -15.11 -1.33
CA SER A 32 -20.36 -15.46 -1.36
C SER A 32 -21.27 -14.64 -2.30
N ARG A 33 -22.36 -15.29 -2.74
CA ARG A 33 -23.39 -14.71 -3.61
C ARG A 33 -24.00 -13.48 -2.95
N VAL A 34 -23.70 -12.31 -3.48
CA VAL A 34 -24.33 -11.04 -3.12
C VAL A 34 -25.57 -10.86 -3.99
N SER A 35 -26.75 -10.78 -3.37
CA SER A 35 -28.04 -10.70 -4.07
C SER A 35 -28.70 -9.33 -3.95
N THR A 36 -28.25 -8.46 -3.04
CA THR A 36 -28.85 -7.14 -2.82
C THR A 36 -27.88 -6.01 -3.17
N PRO A 37 -28.38 -4.87 -3.71
CA PRO A 37 -27.52 -3.73 -4.07
C PRO A 37 -26.73 -3.19 -2.88
N LEU A 38 -27.30 -3.25 -1.67
CA LEU A 38 -26.62 -2.81 -0.44
C LEU A 38 -25.44 -3.72 -0.09
N THR A 39 -25.60 -5.04 -0.22
CA THR A 39 -24.50 -6.00 0.02
C THR A 39 -23.42 -5.91 -1.06
N ILE A 40 -23.79 -5.58 -2.30
CA ILE A 40 -22.81 -5.29 -3.37
C ILE A 40 -22.01 -4.04 -3.02
N ALA A 41 -22.67 -2.95 -2.62
CA ALA A 41 -22.01 -1.72 -2.22
C ALA A 41 -21.06 -1.92 -1.02
N ALA A 42 -21.50 -2.63 0.02
CA ALA A 42 -20.65 -2.94 1.19
C ALA A 42 -19.40 -3.75 0.79
N ARG A 43 -19.57 -4.68 -0.15
CA ARG A 43 -18.45 -5.48 -0.67
C ARG A 43 -17.47 -4.65 -1.48
N LEU A 44 -17.95 -3.77 -2.35
CA LEU A 44 -17.10 -2.84 -3.11
C LEU A 44 -16.33 -1.91 -2.17
N ILE A 45 -16.95 -1.40 -1.12
CA ILE A 45 -16.28 -0.54 -0.13
C ILE A 45 -15.25 -1.36 0.67
N THR A 46 -15.55 -2.60 1.03
CA THR A 46 -14.59 -3.49 1.69
C THR A 46 -13.38 -3.77 0.80
N ALA A 47 -13.61 -4.08 -0.49
CA ALA A 47 -12.54 -4.27 -1.47
C ALA A 47 -11.72 -3.00 -1.69
N ALA A 48 -12.37 -1.83 -1.78
CA ALA A 48 -11.68 -0.54 -1.85
C ALA A 48 -10.84 -0.29 -0.60
N THR A 49 -11.37 -0.58 0.60
CA THR A 49 -10.64 -0.45 1.87
C THR A 49 -9.38 -1.32 1.86
N ALA A 50 -9.51 -2.60 1.49
CA ALA A 50 -8.38 -3.53 1.45
C ALA A 50 -7.34 -3.13 0.40
N GLY A 51 -7.78 -2.77 -0.80
CA GLY A 51 -6.89 -2.32 -1.88
C GLY A 51 -6.16 -1.02 -1.51
N THR A 52 -6.86 -0.03 -0.94
CA THR A 52 -6.25 1.23 -0.49
C THR A 52 -5.28 1.01 0.69
N ALA A 53 -5.58 0.09 1.60
CA ALA A 53 -4.68 -0.27 2.70
C ALA A 53 -3.39 -0.91 2.17
N ALA A 54 -3.52 -1.85 1.24
CA ALA A 54 -2.38 -2.46 0.57
C ALA A 54 -1.57 -1.44 -0.25
N PHE A 55 -2.23 -0.51 -0.94
CA PHE A 55 -1.58 0.59 -1.65
C PHE A 55 -0.75 1.45 -0.69
N ALA A 56 -1.33 1.89 0.43
CA ALA A 56 -0.62 2.69 1.43
C ALA A 56 0.60 1.94 2.00
N ALA A 57 0.42 0.67 2.38
CA ALA A 57 1.49 -0.16 2.90
C ALA A 57 2.60 -0.41 1.87
N ALA A 58 2.25 -0.66 0.61
CA ALA A 58 3.22 -0.87 -0.46
C ALA A 58 4.03 0.39 -0.76
N ASN A 59 3.40 1.58 -0.78
CA ASN A 59 4.13 2.84 -0.92
C ASN A 59 5.13 3.04 0.22
N LEU A 60 4.74 2.78 1.48
CA LEU A 60 5.66 2.87 2.62
C LEU A 60 6.79 1.83 2.52
N ALA A 61 6.50 0.62 2.06
CA ALA A 61 7.53 -0.39 1.81
C ALA A 61 8.56 0.07 0.78
N VAL A 62 8.13 0.79 -0.28
CA VAL A 62 9.06 1.40 -1.25
C VAL A 62 9.92 2.48 -0.58
N VAL A 63 9.35 3.32 0.30
CA VAL A 63 10.12 4.31 1.06
C VAL A 63 11.20 3.63 1.89
N PHE A 64 10.85 2.58 2.65
CA PHE A 64 11.84 1.81 3.41
C PHE A 64 12.88 1.14 2.51
N TYR A 65 12.49 0.67 1.33
CA TYR A 65 13.42 0.12 0.35
C TYR A 65 14.43 1.16 -0.15
N ILE A 66 13.97 2.39 -0.48
CA ILE A 66 14.84 3.50 -0.87
C ILE A 66 15.81 3.84 0.27
N LEU A 67 15.32 3.94 1.51
CA LEU A 67 16.15 4.21 2.69
C LEU A 67 17.21 3.12 2.94
N ALA A 68 16.90 1.87 2.62
CA ALA A 68 17.87 0.77 2.71
C ALA A 68 18.90 0.78 1.56
N HIS A 69 18.61 1.46 0.44
CA HIS A 69 19.42 1.46 -0.78
C HIS A 69 19.73 2.88 -1.27
N LEU A 70 20.12 3.78 -0.36
CA LEU A 70 20.32 5.21 -0.67
C LEU A 70 21.38 5.48 -1.75
N MET A 71 22.38 4.61 -1.87
CA MET A 71 23.48 4.75 -2.83
C MET A 71 23.21 4.08 -4.18
N ASP A 72 22.00 3.56 -4.40
CA ASP A 72 21.68 2.87 -5.65
C ASP A 72 21.58 3.88 -6.81
N PRO A 73 22.37 3.72 -7.89
CA PRO A 73 22.36 4.62 -9.04
C PRO A 73 20.99 4.78 -9.69
N ARG A 74 20.05 3.84 -9.51
CA ARG A 74 18.71 3.94 -10.12
C ARG A 74 17.93 5.19 -9.72
N TRP A 75 18.23 5.77 -8.56
CA TRP A 75 17.56 6.99 -8.09
C TRP A 75 18.01 8.23 -8.87
N SER A 76 19.15 8.14 -9.58
CA SER A 76 19.76 9.22 -10.37
C SER A 76 19.34 9.24 -11.84
N VAL A 77 18.57 8.25 -12.32
CA VAL A 77 18.14 8.17 -13.73
C VAL A 77 17.31 9.40 -14.10
N GLY A 78 17.79 10.17 -15.10
CA GLY A 78 17.16 11.42 -15.53
C GLY A 78 17.39 12.62 -14.60
N ARG A 79 18.34 12.52 -13.65
CA ARG A 79 18.75 13.60 -12.73
C ARG A 79 20.25 13.83 -12.82
N ASP A 80 20.79 14.52 -11.81
CA ASP A 80 22.23 14.79 -11.67
C ASP A 80 23.04 13.51 -11.88
N ALA A 81 23.82 13.49 -12.94
CA ALA A 81 24.69 12.38 -13.28
C ALA A 81 25.82 12.27 -12.26
N THR A 82 26.30 11.04 -12.03
CA THR A 82 27.52 10.81 -11.25
C THR A 82 28.70 11.52 -11.88
N LEU A 83 29.50 12.19 -11.07
CA LEU A 83 30.75 12.82 -11.47
C LEU A 83 31.79 11.74 -11.78
N GLN A 84 32.56 11.97 -12.85
CA GLN A 84 33.76 11.20 -13.15
C GLN A 84 34.97 11.95 -12.60
N SER A 85 35.90 11.20 -12.02
CA SER A 85 37.12 11.79 -11.48
C SER A 85 38.00 12.25 -12.64
N PRO A 86 38.53 13.48 -12.62
CA PRO A 86 39.47 13.93 -13.62
C PRO A 86 40.83 13.24 -13.40
N GLU A 87 41.36 12.57 -14.43
CA GLU A 87 42.69 11.97 -14.35
C GLU A 87 43.78 13.02 -14.60
N LEU A 88 44.71 13.13 -13.65
CA LEU A 88 45.92 13.92 -13.81
C LEU A 88 47.03 13.02 -14.37
N SER A 89 47.79 13.54 -15.33
CA SER A 89 48.98 12.90 -15.90
C SER A 89 50.15 13.87 -15.86
N ALA A 90 51.29 13.42 -15.34
CA ALA A 90 52.54 14.19 -15.34
C ALA A 90 53.71 13.32 -15.79
N GLY A 91 54.87 13.95 -16.04
CA GLY A 91 56.09 13.22 -16.40
C GLY A 91 56.58 12.29 -15.27
N PRO A 92 57.47 11.31 -15.57
CA PRO A 92 57.85 10.24 -14.64
C PRO A 92 58.36 10.71 -13.28
N PHE A 93 58.96 11.89 -13.22
CA PHE A 93 59.47 12.51 -11.99
C PHE A 93 58.35 12.90 -11.02
N PHE A 94 57.18 13.31 -11.52
CA PHE A 94 56.04 13.75 -10.72
C PHE A 94 55.00 12.64 -10.52
N GLN A 95 55.21 11.46 -11.10
CA GLN A 95 54.26 10.35 -11.05
C GLN A 95 53.77 10.03 -9.62
N PRO A 96 54.61 9.91 -8.58
CA PRO A 96 54.13 9.61 -7.24
C PRO A 96 53.22 10.71 -6.65
N VAL A 97 53.48 11.97 -7.01
CA VAL A 97 52.64 13.10 -6.59
C VAL A 97 51.32 13.09 -7.35
N THR A 98 51.36 12.81 -8.65
CA THR A 98 50.18 12.69 -9.51
C THR A 98 49.28 11.52 -9.09
N ASP A 99 49.85 10.37 -8.74
CA ASP A 99 49.12 9.20 -8.23
C ASP A 99 48.42 9.54 -6.90
N THR A 100 49.13 10.18 -5.97
CA THR A 100 48.54 10.63 -4.69
C THR A 100 47.37 11.62 -4.91
N LEU A 101 47.52 12.52 -5.87
CA LEU A 101 46.45 13.47 -6.20
C LEU A 101 45.25 12.78 -6.86
N ASN A 102 45.49 11.80 -7.73
CA ASN A 102 44.43 10.99 -8.34
C ASN A 102 43.65 10.21 -7.26
N ASP A 103 44.33 9.61 -6.28
CA ASP A 103 43.66 8.93 -5.15
C ASP A 103 42.77 9.90 -4.33
N ILE A 104 43.23 11.14 -4.09
CA ILE A 104 42.44 12.17 -3.42
C ILE A 104 41.23 12.59 -4.27
N LEU A 105 41.42 12.80 -5.57
CA LEU A 105 40.36 13.18 -6.50
C LEU A 105 39.31 12.07 -6.64
N ASP A 106 39.74 10.81 -6.67
CA ASP A 106 38.86 9.65 -6.69
C ASP A 106 38.05 9.54 -5.39
N GLY A 107 38.71 9.73 -4.24
CA GLY A 107 38.03 9.77 -2.94
C GLY A 107 37.01 10.91 -2.84
N LEU A 108 37.36 12.11 -3.34
CA LEU A 108 36.48 13.27 -3.30
C LEU A 108 35.30 13.12 -4.26
N THR A 109 35.56 12.65 -5.49
CA THR A 109 34.53 12.30 -6.48
C THR A 109 33.60 11.23 -5.94
N GLY A 110 34.13 10.17 -5.31
CA GLY A 110 33.35 9.13 -4.67
C GLY A 110 32.42 9.66 -3.59
N ASN A 111 32.91 10.55 -2.73
CA ASN A 111 32.09 11.19 -1.69
C ASN A 111 31.01 12.12 -2.27
N LEU A 112 31.34 12.91 -3.29
CA LEU A 112 30.36 13.75 -3.99
C LEU A 112 29.27 12.91 -4.65
N ASN A 113 29.65 11.79 -5.28
CA ASN A 113 28.70 10.84 -5.86
C ASN A 113 27.76 10.24 -4.81
N ASN A 114 28.26 9.91 -3.62
CA ASN A 114 27.41 9.46 -2.51
C ASN A 114 26.40 10.53 -2.08
N VAL A 115 26.82 11.81 -2.01
CA VAL A 115 25.92 12.93 -1.68
C VAL A 115 24.87 13.15 -2.78
N ILE A 116 25.27 13.06 -4.06
CA ILE A 116 24.35 13.15 -5.20
C ILE A 116 23.33 12.01 -5.16
N ALA A 117 23.78 10.78 -4.92
CA ALA A 117 22.90 9.61 -4.79
C ALA A 117 21.91 9.78 -3.63
N LEU A 118 22.39 10.25 -2.47
CA LEU A 118 21.55 10.55 -1.32
C LEU A 118 20.49 11.61 -1.64
N LYS A 119 20.88 12.74 -2.23
CA LYS A 119 19.96 13.80 -2.69
C LYS A 119 18.91 13.23 -3.63
N ASN A 120 19.33 12.43 -4.61
CA ASN A 120 18.45 11.84 -5.61
C ASN A 120 17.47 10.83 -4.98
N ALA A 121 17.91 10.01 -4.03
CA ALA A 121 17.02 9.14 -3.24
C ALA A 121 15.98 9.96 -2.46
N PHE A 122 16.42 11.01 -1.76
CA PHE A 122 15.55 11.91 -0.99
C PHE A 122 14.53 12.65 -1.83
N LEU A 123 14.86 13.03 -3.05
CA LEU A 123 13.92 13.68 -3.96
C LEU A 123 12.92 12.69 -4.57
N THR A 124 13.19 11.38 -4.51
CA THR A 124 12.28 10.33 -4.99
C THR A 124 11.26 9.92 -3.93
N MET A 125 11.63 9.88 -2.66
CA MET A 125 10.73 9.41 -1.58
C MET A 125 9.40 10.19 -1.42
N PRO A 126 9.34 11.52 -1.57
CA PRO A 126 8.13 12.30 -1.29
C PRO A 126 6.91 11.85 -2.07
N GLU A 127 7.07 11.38 -3.32
CA GLU A 127 5.93 10.93 -4.12
C GLU A 127 5.21 9.73 -3.48
N PHE A 128 5.98 8.76 -2.97
CA PHE A 128 5.45 7.58 -2.30
C PHE A 128 4.86 7.93 -0.93
N ILE A 129 5.49 8.86 -0.20
CA ILE A 129 4.99 9.34 1.10
C ILE A 129 3.65 10.07 0.91
N ILE A 130 3.57 10.99 -0.04
CA ILE A 130 2.35 11.75 -0.34
C ILE A 130 1.24 10.81 -0.80
N ALA A 131 1.55 9.85 -1.68
CA ALA A 131 0.60 8.84 -2.13
C ALA A 131 0.07 7.99 -0.96
N ALA A 132 0.94 7.54 -0.06
CA ALA A 132 0.56 6.80 1.16
C ALA A 132 -0.28 7.67 2.11
N GLY A 133 0.03 8.96 2.23
CA GLY A 133 -0.72 9.93 3.02
C GLY A 133 -2.16 10.10 2.52
N TRP A 134 -2.33 10.32 1.22
CA TRP A 134 -3.66 10.41 0.60
C TRP A 134 -4.45 9.10 0.70
N ALA A 135 -3.79 7.96 0.52
CA ALA A 135 -4.41 6.66 0.71
C ALA A 135 -4.88 6.46 2.16
N SER A 136 -4.07 6.87 3.14
CA SER A 136 -4.43 6.82 4.56
C SER A 136 -5.63 7.71 4.88
N PHE A 137 -5.71 8.89 4.26
CA PHE A 137 -6.89 9.75 4.39
C PHE A 137 -8.14 9.09 3.79
N ALA A 138 -8.03 8.49 2.60
CA ALA A 138 -9.13 7.75 1.98
C ALA A 138 -9.60 6.56 2.83
N LEU A 139 -8.68 5.86 3.52
CA LEU A 139 -9.02 4.75 4.42
C LEU A 139 -9.94 5.19 5.56
N VAL A 140 -9.76 6.39 6.11
CA VAL A 140 -10.67 6.92 7.14
C VAL A 140 -12.08 7.03 6.58
N GLY A 141 -12.22 7.59 5.37
CA GLY A 141 -13.50 7.69 4.67
C GLY A 141 -14.14 6.31 4.44
N PHE A 142 -13.36 5.34 3.96
CA PHE A 142 -13.88 3.98 3.74
C PHE A 142 -14.24 3.25 5.03
N ALA A 143 -13.49 3.45 6.12
CA ALA A 143 -13.80 2.87 7.43
C ALA A 143 -15.15 3.38 7.95
N ILE A 144 -15.40 4.69 7.84
CA ILE A 144 -16.68 5.30 8.21
C ILE A 144 -17.81 4.73 7.33
N ALA A 145 -17.60 4.68 6.01
CA ALA A 145 -18.57 4.16 5.07
C ALA A 145 -18.93 2.69 5.37
N ASN A 146 -17.93 1.83 5.61
CA ASN A 146 -18.13 0.45 6.02
C ASN A 146 -18.97 0.37 7.30
N ARG A 147 -18.65 1.19 8.31
CA ARG A 147 -19.40 1.19 9.57
C ARG A 147 -20.87 1.56 9.37
N ILE A 148 -21.15 2.55 8.54
CA ILE A 148 -22.52 2.97 8.21
C ILE A 148 -23.26 1.86 7.46
N LEU A 149 -22.66 1.28 6.41
CA LEU A 149 -23.32 0.23 5.63
C LEU A 149 -23.57 -1.03 6.45
N SER A 150 -22.61 -1.47 7.26
CA SER A 150 -22.79 -2.62 8.15
C SER A 150 -23.96 -2.38 9.10
N SER A 151 -24.06 -1.19 9.72
CA SER A 151 -25.18 -0.86 10.59
C SER A 151 -26.54 -0.89 9.88
N ILE A 152 -26.61 -0.44 8.62
CA ILE A 152 -27.86 -0.50 7.84
C ILE A 152 -28.22 -1.95 7.49
N ILE A 153 -27.24 -2.77 7.10
CA ILE A 153 -27.44 -4.19 6.77
C ILE A 153 -27.92 -4.95 8.00
N GLU A 154 -27.23 -4.79 9.13
CA GLU A 154 -27.59 -5.41 10.42
C GLU A 154 -29.03 -5.05 10.81
N LYS A 155 -29.41 -3.76 10.74
CA LYS A 155 -30.79 -3.33 11.05
C LYS A 155 -31.82 -3.96 10.12
N LYS A 156 -31.51 -4.14 8.83
CA LYS A 156 -32.42 -4.79 7.88
C LYS A 156 -32.55 -6.28 8.15
N GLN A 157 -31.45 -6.95 8.47
CA GLN A 157 -31.45 -8.37 8.83
C GLN A 157 -32.27 -8.62 10.09
N MET A 158 -32.09 -7.80 11.14
CA MET A 158 -32.89 -7.92 12.37
C MET A 158 -34.39 -7.75 12.09
N LYS A 159 -34.79 -6.73 11.33
CA LYS A 159 -36.20 -6.55 10.94
C LYS A 159 -36.77 -7.74 10.17
N GLN A 160 -35.95 -8.42 9.36
CA GLN A 160 -36.39 -9.58 8.60
C GLN A 160 -36.51 -10.83 9.48
N ILE A 161 -35.59 -10.99 10.43
CA ILE A 161 -35.68 -12.04 11.47
C ILE A 161 -36.92 -11.83 12.33
N ASP A 162 -37.21 -10.61 12.75
CA ASP A 162 -38.39 -10.29 13.56
C ASP A 162 -39.69 -10.66 12.82
N ARG A 163 -39.81 -10.28 11.55
CA ARG A 163 -40.97 -10.64 10.70
C ARG A 163 -41.11 -12.14 10.54
N ASN A 164 -40.02 -12.83 10.18
CA ASN A 164 -40.05 -14.28 10.01
C ASN A 164 -40.42 -14.99 11.32
N THR A 165 -39.97 -14.47 12.45
CA THR A 165 -40.30 -15.02 13.77
C THR A 165 -41.78 -14.82 14.10
N GLN A 166 -42.36 -13.66 13.75
CA GLN A 166 -43.79 -13.40 13.89
C GLN A 166 -44.63 -14.31 12.98
N ASP A 167 -44.27 -14.43 11.71
CA ASP A 167 -44.97 -15.31 10.75
C ASP A 167 -44.95 -16.77 11.22
N LEU A 168 -43.80 -17.24 11.71
CA LEU A 168 -43.69 -18.58 12.28
C LEU A 168 -44.54 -18.76 13.55
N ALA A 169 -44.63 -17.73 14.39
CA ALA A 169 -45.45 -17.78 15.60
C ALA A 169 -46.95 -17.86 15.27
N ASP A 170 -47.39 -17.14 14.24
CA ASP A 170 -48.78 -17.17 13.77
C ASP A 170 -49.13 -18.54 13.16
N ILE A 171 -48.29 -19.07 12.27
CA ILE A 171 -48.46 -20.43 11.71
C ILE A 171 -48.54 -21.46 12.84
N ARG A 172 -47.68 -21.33 13.86
CA ARG A 172 -47.64 -22.24 15.01
C ARG A 172 -48.92 -22.18 15.83
N ALA A 173 -49.49 -20.99 16.01
CA ALA A 173 -50.78 -20.80 16.68
C ALA A 173 -51.93 -21.43 15.88
N GLN A 174 -51.94 -21.30 14.55
CA GLN A 174 -52.96 -21.88 13.68
C GLN A 174 -53.00 -23.43 13.75
N ILE A 175 -51.86 -24.08 13.97
CA ILE A 175 -51.76 -25.55 14.11
C ILE A 175 -51.84 -26.03 15.56
N GLY A 176 -52.25 -25.17 16.51
CA GLY A 176 -52.46 -25.52 17.91
C GLY A 176 -51.19 -25.81 18.70
N LEU A 177 -50.02 -25.38 18.20
CA LEU A 177 -48.76 -25.52 18.91
C LEU A 177 -48.51 -24.32 19.84
N PRO A 178 -47.80 -24.52 20.97
CA PRO A 178 -47.50 -23.44 21.91
C PRO A 178 -46.59 -22.38 21.27
N ALA A 179 -46.60 -21.15 21.79
CA ALA A 179 -45.73 -20.08 21.32
C ALA A 179 -44.23 -20.44 21.46
N PHE A 180 -43.35 -19.75 20.73
CA PHE A 180 -41.91 -19.85 20.97
C PHE A 180 -41.61 -19.47 22.42
N GLN A 181 -40.85 -20.30 23.14
CA GLN A 181 -40.30 -19.88 24.43
C GLN A 181 -39.33 -18.75 24.12
N ASP A 182 -39.61 -17.58 24.69
CA ASP A 182 -38.75 -16.41 24.61
C ASP A 182 -37.48 -16.72 25.40
N THR A 183 -36.57 -17.49 24.80
CA THR A 183 -35.22 -17.61 25.29
C THR A 183 -34.63 -16.23 25.10
N LYS A 184 -34.62 -15.44 26.17
CA LYS A 184 -33.82 -14.22 26.29
C LYS A 184 -32.37 -14.59 25.99
N VAL A 185 -32.01 -14.56 24.71
CA VAL A 185 -30.62 -14.70 24.28
C VAL A 185 -29.99 -13.33 24.51
N GLY A 186 -29.38 -13.19 25.68
CA GLY A 186 -28.22 -12.31 25.89
C GLY A 186 -28.46 -10.81 25.73
N ALA A 187 -29.08 -10.19 26.71
CA ALA A 187 -28.68 -8.85 27.11
C ALA A 187 -27.34 -8.95 27.86
N ARG A 188 -26.22 -8.90 27.13
CA ARG A 188 -24.88 -8.54 27.64
C ARG A 188 -24.05 -7.95 26.50
#